data_AF-C6PYM4-F1
#
_entry.id   AF-C6PYM4-F1
#
_cell.length_a   1.000
_cell.length_b   1.000
_cell.length_c   1.000
_cell.angle_alpha   90.00
_cell.angle_beta   90.00
_cell.angle_gamma   90.00
#
_symmetry.space_group_name_H-M   'P 1'
#
loop_
_entity.id
_entity.type
_entity.pdbx_description
1 polymer ?
#
loop_
_entity_poly.entity_id
_entity_poly.type
_entity_poly.pdbx_seq_one_letter_code
_entity_poly.pdbx_strand_id
1 'polypeptide(L)'
;MGDIIKKKYKFINKGYIESKNICVYYKKDLLTVMGLFDKNKYNMFTILDNEMKVVDIVYEEDVIDGLKLHGNITLEEFMKIHE
;
A
#
# COMPACT_ATOMS: atom_id res chain seq x y z
N MET A 1 -9.31 -0.50 9.72
CA MET A 1 -9.07 -1.81 10.39
C MET A 1 -10.19 -2.81 10.18
N GLY A 2 -11.48 -2.50 10.41
CA GLY A 2 -12.58 -3.46 10.22
C GLY A 2 -12.71 -4.04 8.79
N ASP A 3 -12.38 -3.25 7.78
CA ASP A 3 -12.41 -3.71 6.37
C ASP A 3 -11.32 -4.75 6.06
N ILE A 4 -10.14 -4.66 6.69
CA ILE A 4 -9.04 -5.63 6.54
C ILE A 4 -9.41 -6.99 7.15
N ILE A 5 -10.05 -6.98 8.33
CA ILE A 5 -10.54 -8.21 8.96
C ILE A 5 -11.53 -8.92 8.04
N LYS A 6 -12.44 -8.17 7.41
CA LYS A 6 -13.39 -8.73 6.43
C LYS A 6 -12.71 -9.27 5.19
N LYS A 7 -11.69 -8.59 4.64
CA LYS A 7 -10.89 -9.11 3.51
C LYS A 7 -10.22 -10.42 3.86
N LYS A 8 -9.55 -10.48 5.01
CA LYS A 8 -8.86 -11.70 5.48
C LYS A 8 -9.82 -12.87 5.62
N TYR A 9 -11.01 -12.65 6.21
CA TYR A 9 -12.05 -13.67 6.30
C TYR A 9 -12.51 -14.16 4.91
N LYS A 10 -12.77 -13.23 3.97
CA LYS A 10 -13.15 -13.58 2.59
C LYS A 10 -12.06 -14.36 1.88
N PHE A 11 -10.80 -13.95 2.02
CA PHE A 11 -9.64 -14.62 1.43
C PHE A 11 -9.51 -16.06 1.93
N ILE A 12 -9.53 -16.28 3.24
CA ILE A 12 -9.41 -17.62 3.84
C ILE A 12 -10.55 -18.53 3.37
N ASN A 13 -11.79 -18.04 3.34
CA ASN A 13 -12.94 -18.87 2.97
C ASN A 13 -13.05 -19.16 1.47
N LYS A 14 -12.58 -18.25 0.61
CA LYS A 14 -12.63 -18.43 -0.85
C LYS A 14 -11.36 -19.08 -1.41
N GLY A 15 -10.25 -19.02 -0.68
CA GLY A 15 -8.92 -19.41 -1.16
C GLY A 15 -8.26 -18.38 -2.09
N TYR A 16 -8.92 -17.25 -2.36
CA TYR A 16 -8.37 -16.18 -3.21
C TYR A 16 -9.01 -14.82 -2.89
N ILE A 17 -8.33 -13.75 -3.30
CA ILE A 17 -8.84 -12.38 -3.30
C ILE A 17 -8.32 -11.68 -4.56
N GLU A 18 -9.14 -10.83 -5.17
CA GLU A 18 -8.67 -10.00 -6.27
C GLU A 18 -7.68 -8.96 -5.75
N SER A 19 -6.61 -8.72 -6.49
CA SER A 19 -5.70 -7.61 -6.23
C SER A 19 -6.06 -6.38 -7.06
N LYS A 20 -5.70 -5.20 -6.55
CA LYS A 20 -5.73 -3.93 -7.26
C LYS A 20 -4.33 -3.36 -7.23
N ASN A 21 -3.73 -3.18 -8.42
CA ASN A 21 -2.45 -2.49 -8.55
C ASN A 21 -2.70 -1.03 -8.94
N ILE A 22 -2.05 -0.09 -8.27
CA ILE A 22 -2.10 1.34 -8.58
C ILE A 22 -0.68 1.88 -8.64
N CYS A 23 -0.35 2.59 -9.71
CA CYS A 23 0.93 3.30 -9.79
C CYS A 23 0.86 4.61 -9.01
N VAL A 24 1.82 4.85 -8.12
CA VAL A 24 1.86 6.03 -7.23
C VAL A 24 3.20 6.75 -7.39
N TYR A 25 3.16 8.07 -7.47
CA TYR A 25 4.36 8.90 -7.51
C TYR A 25 5.08 8.91 -6.16
N TYR A 26 6.39 8.65 -6.14
CA TYR A 26 7.20 8.46 -4.93
C TYR A 26 7.20 9.64 -3.94
N LYS A 27 6.78 10.84 -4.33
CA LYS A 27 6.65 11.99 -3.40
C LYS A 27 5.30 12.05 -2.67
N LYS A 28 4.38 11.11 -2.91
CA LYS A 28 3.12 11.04 -2.17
C LYS A 28 3.33 10.47 -0.77
N ASP A 29 2.50 10.92 0.16
CA ASP A 29 2.52 10.48 1.56
C ASP A 29 1.69 9.22 1.80
N LEU A 30 2.01 8.50 2.88
CA LEU A 30 1.38 7.24 3.23
C LEU A 30 -0.13 7.38 3.50
N LEU A 31 -0.61 8.50 4.05
CA LEU A 31 -2.05 8.74 4.24
C LEU A 31 -2.78 8.86 2.90
N THR A 32 -2.18 9.53 1.91
CA THR A 32 -2.70 9.60 0.55
C THR A 32 -2.80 8.21 -0.07
N VAL A 33 -1.77 7.37 0.10
CA VAL A 33 -1.77 5.98 -0.38
C VAL A 33 -2.84 5.15 0.33
N MET A 34 -2.97 5.29 1.65
CA MET A 34 -4.01 4.63 2.44
C MET A 34 -5.41 5.02 1.99
N GLY A 35 -5.61 6.27 1.56
CA GLY A 35 -6.87 6.75 0.99
C GLY A 35 -7.30 6.02 -0.30
N LEU A 36 -6.36 5.38 -1.00
CA LEU A 36 -6.62 4.61 -2.23
C LEU A 36 -7.07 3.16 -1.97
N PHE A 37 -7.11 2.73 -0.70
CA PHE A 37 -7.42 1.36 -0.33
C PHE A 37 -8.82 0.96 -0.78
N ASP A 38 -8.89 -0.07 -1.62
CA ASP A 38 -10.14 -0.77 -1.89
C ASP A 38 -10.49 -1.68 -0.70
N LYS A 39 -11.75 -1.72 -0.28
CA LYS A 39 -12.23 -2.53 0.85
C LYS A 39 -12.43 -4.01 0.51
N ASN A 40 -12.52 -4.35 -0.77
CA ASN A 40 -12.83 -5.68 -1.27
C ASN A 40 -11.65 -6.36 -1.97
N LYS A 41 -10.64 -5.58 -2.37
CA LYS A 41 -9.43 -6.08 -3.07
C LYS A 41 -8.19 -5.92 -2.22
N TYR A 42 -7.21 -6.79 -2.41
CA TYR A 42 -5.87 -6.61 -1.85
C TYR A 42 -5.14 -5.51 -2.63
N ASN A 43 -4.62 -4.48 -1.97
CA ASN A 43 -4.02 -3.34 -2.68
C ASN A 43 -2.50 -3.51 -2.77
N MET A 44 -1.97 -3.29 -3.97
CA MET A 44 -0.54 -3.21 -4.25
C MET A 44 -0.25 -1.86 -4.89
N PHE A 45 0.83 -1.20 -4.49
CA PHE A 45 1.20 0.10 -5.00
C PHE A 45 2.54 0.01 -5.70
N THR A 46 2.55 0.23 -7.02
CA THR A 46 3.79 0.31 -7.79
C THR A 46 4.30 1.75 -7.71
N ILE A 47 5.44 1.97 -7.07
CA ILE A 47 5.98 3.31 -6.85
C ILE A 47 6.80 3.72 -8.08
N LEU A 48 6.49 4.90 -8.62
CA LEU A 48 7.13 5.45 -9.81
C LEU A 48 7.91 6.72 -9.48
N ASP A 49 9.08 6.88 -10.10
CA ASP A 49 9.91 8.09 -10.03
C ASP A 49 9.42 9.23 -10.93
N ASN A 50 10.25 10.26 -11.11
CA ASN A 50 9.96 11.39 -12.02
C ASN A 50 9.90 10.99 -13.50
N GLU A 51 10.54 9.88 -13.88
CA GLU A 51 10.63 9.36 -15.24
C GLU A 51 9.64 8.22 -15.50
N MET A 52 8.69 8.01 -14.59
CA MET A 52 7.72 6.90 -14.60
C MET A 52 8.39 5.51 -14.54
N LYS A 53 9.62 5.41 -14.06
CA LYS A 53 10.28 4.12 -13.80
C LYS A 53 9.84 3.57 -12.46
N VAL A 54 9.65 2.26 -12.42
CA VAL A 54 9.34 1.54 -11.18
C VAL A 54 10.55 1.60 -10.26
N VAL A 55 10.37 2.11 -9.06
CA VAL A 55 11.40 2.15 -8.01
C VAL A 55 11.14 1.15 -6.90
N ASP A 56 9.87 0.84 -6.61
CA ASP A 56 9.50 -0.13 -5.58
C ASP A 56 8.05 -0.63 -5.72
N ILE A 57 7.68 -1.65 -4.96
CA ILE A 57 6.31 -2.13 -4.78
C ILE A 57 5.98 -2.16 -3.29
N VAL A 58 4.99 -1.37 -2.88
CA VAL A 58 4.52 -1.27 -1.49
C VAL A 58 3.19 -2.00 -1.32
N TYR A 59 3.08 -2.86 -0.32
CA TYR A 59 1.86 -3.61 -0.01
C TYR A 59 0.92 -2.84 0.93
N GLU A 60 -0.35 -3.23 0.99
CA GLU A 60 -1.32 -2.54 1.87
C GLU A 60 -0.92 -2.63 3.35
N GLU A 61 -0.30 -3.73 3.78
CA GLU A 61 0.23 -3.88 5.14
C GLU A 61 1.38 -2.91 5.43
N ASP A 62 2.32 -2.75 4.49
CA ASP A 62 3.49 -1.88 4.65
C ASP A 62 3.08 -0.43 4.88
N VAL A 63 2.06 0.05 4.16
CA VAL A 63 1.51 1.41 4.36
C VAL A 63 0.94 1.56 5.77
N ILE A 64 0.23 0.54 6.26
CA ILE A 64 -0.37 0.57 7.61
C ILE A 64 0.73 0.58 8.67
N ASP A 65 1.73 -0.27 8.52
CA ASP A 65 2.80 -0.41 9.50
C ASP A 65 3.77 0.79 9.45
N GLY A 66 4.04 1.32 8.26
CA GLY A 66 4.74 2.59 8.07
C GLY A 66 4.04 3.75 8.77
N LEU A 67 2.71 3.87 8.64
CA LEU A 67 1.94 4.89 9.36
C LEU A 67 1.99 4.74 10.88
N LYS A 68 2.06 3.51 11.40
CA LYS A 68 2.17 3.27 12.85
C LYS A 68 3.57 3.57 13.39
N LEU A 69 4.61 3.17 12.65
CA LEU A 69 5.99 3.24 13.11
C LEU A 69 6.63 4.61 12.86
N HIS A 70 6.28 5.25 11.75
CA HIS A 70 6.96 6.45 11.25
C HIS A 70 6.01 7.65 11.06
N GLY A 71 4.69 7.44 11.16
CA GLY A 71 3.70 8.49 10.90
C GLY A 71 3.51 8.76 9.41
N ASN A 72 2.97 9.94 9.07
CA ASN A 72 2.68 10.30 7.68
C ASN A 72 3.91 10.85 6.96
N ILE A 73 4.85 9.97 6.61
CA ILE A 73 6.01 10.29 5.77
C ILE A 73 5.69 10.08 4.28
N THR A 74 6.58 10.57 3.41
CA THR A 74 6.52 10.30 1.97
C THR A 74 6.92 8.85 1.66
N LEU A 75 6.47 8.35 0.51
CA LEU A 75 6.94 7.07 -0.03
C LEU A 75 8.45 7.08 -0.26
N GLU A 76 9.03 8.21 -0.67
CA GLU A 76 10.47 8.39 -0.79
C GLU A 76 11.20 8.14 0.53
N GLU A 77 10.74 8.76 1.62
CA GLU A 77 11.31 8.57 2.95
C GLU A 77 11.07 7.15 3.45
N PHE A 78 9.89 6.60 3.18
CA PHE A 78 9.52 5.24 3.57
C PHE A 78 10.45 4.19 2.94
N MET A 79 10.71 4.29 1.63
CA MET A 79 11.61 3.37 0.93
C MET A 79 13.05 3.44 1.46
N LYS A 80 13.53 4.63 1.85
CA LYS A 80 14.88 4.80 2.42
C LYS A 80 15.05 4.18 3.82
N ILE A 81 13.96 3.90 4.55
CA ILE A 81 14.02 3.25 5.87
C ILE A 81 14.12 1.72 5.72
N HIS A 82 13.67 1.19 4.60
CA HIS A 82 13.60 -0.25 4.32
C HIS A 82 14.76 -0.77 3.44
N GLU A 83 15.69 0.11 3.07
CA GLU A 83 16.95 -0.20 2.37
C GLU A 83 18.07 -0.60 3.35
#